data_AF-A0A1L6HT09-F1
#
_entry.id   AF-A0A1L6HT09-F1
#
_cell.length_a   1.000
_cell.length_b   1.000
_cell.length_c   1.000
_cell.angle_alpha   90.00
_cell.angle_beta   90.00
_cell.angle_gamma   90.00
#
_symmetry.space_group_name_H-M   'P 1'
#
loop_
_entity.id
_entity.type
_entity.pdbx_description
1 polymer ?
#
loop_
_entity_poly.entity_id
_entity_poly.type
_entity_poly.pdbx_seq_one_letter_code
_entity_poly.pdbx_strand_id
1 'polypeptide(L)'
;MIISLSEIETRFNRDIWLPLYQFEYDALVSVAFNCGAFRGSNALIAQINSGEHGKMFDFLLSYRIGNNAKLKRRRFQEARLFETGIYDATH
;
A
#
# COMPACT_ATOMS: atom_id res chain seq x y z
N MET A 1 3.59 -18.84 7.83
CA MET A 1 3.33 -18.87 6.38
C MET A 1 3.76 -17.50 5.85
N ILE A 2 4.96 -17.41 5.27
CA ILE A 2 5.47 -16.17 4.67
C ILE A 2 4.74 -16.06 3.33
N ILE A 3 3.95 -15.00 3.16
CA ILE A 3 3.31 -14.68 1.87
C ILE A 3 4.39 -14.34 0.85
N SER A 4 4.28 -14.86 -0.37
CA SER A 4 5.20 -14.47 -1.44
C SER A 4 4.73 -13.19 -2.11
N LEU A 5 5.68 -12.36 -2.53
CA LEU A 5 5.43 -11.13 -3.30
C LEU A 5 4.47 -11.37 -4.48
N SER A 6 4.65 -12.50 -5.17
CA SER A 6 3.83 -12.92 -6.30
C SER A 6 2.34 -13.11 -5.98
N GLU A 7 1.98 -13.53 -4.76
CA GLU A 7 0.57 -13.69 -4.36
C GLU A 7 -0.12 -12.33 -4.20
N ILE A 8 0.62 -11.32 -3.72
CA ILE A 8 0.14 -9.94 -3.58
C ILE A 8 -0.07 -9.32 -4.95
N GLU A 9 0.93 -9.43 -5.82
CA GLU A 9 0.89 -8.91 -7.19
C GLU A 9 -0.27 -9.53 -7.97
N THR A 10 -0.42 -10.86 -7.92
CA THR A 10 -1.52 -11.58 -8.57
C THR A 10 -2.88 -11.09 -8.08
N ARG A 11 -3.03 -10.87 -6.77
CA ARG A 11 -4.28 -10.37 -6.20
C ARG A 11 -4.59 -8.95 -6.66
N PHE A 12 -3.60 -8.06 -6.64
CA PHE A 12 -3.78 -6.68 -7.07
C PHE A 12 -4.11 -6.57 -8.55
N ASN A 13 -3.40 -7.32 -9.40
CA ASN A 13 -3.66 -7.34 -10.84
C ASN A 13 -5.05 -7.90 -11.19
N ARG A 14 -5.64 -8.70 -10.30
CA ARG A 14 -7.01 -9.24 -10.47
C ARG A 14 -8.08 -8.30 -9.94
N ASP A 15 -7.86 -7.68 -8.78
CA ASP A 15 -8.92 -7.00 -8.02
C ASP A 15 -8.89 -5.46 -8.16
N ILE A 16 -7.78 -4.87 -8.63
CA ILE A 16 -7.67 -3.44 -8.93
C ILE A 16 -7.98 -3.23 -10.41
N TRP A 17 -8.99 -2.42 -10.71
CA TRP A 17 -9.46 -2.14 -12.07
C TRP A 17 -9.15 -0.71 -12.53
N LEU A 18 -8.70 0.15 -11.62
CA LEU A 18 -8.22 1.48 -11.97
C LEU A 18 -6.76 1.42 -12.43
N PRO A 19 -6.40 2.20 -13.47
CA PRO A 19 -5.02 2.33 -13.87
C PRO A 19 -4.22 3.01 -12.76
N LEU A 20 -3.08 2.41 -12.42
CA LEU A 20 -2.11 2.95 -11.47
C LEU A 20 -0.80 3.25 -12.19
N TYR A 21 -0.11 4.30 -11.76
CA TYR A 21 1.29 4.47 -12.09
C TYR A 21 2.14 3.40 -11.38
N GLN A 22 3.30 3.09 -11.95
CA GLN A 22 4.20 2.08 -11.39
C GLN A 22 4.55 2.36 -9.91
N PHE A 23 4.80 3.63 -9.56
CA PHE A 23 5.14 4.02 -8.19
C PHE A 23 3.97 3.85 -7.20
N GLU A 24 2.74 4.08 -7.66
CA GLU A 24 1.53 3.82 -6.86
C GLU A 24 1.42 2.33 -6.58
N TYR A 25 1.58 1.50 -7.62
CA TYR A 25 1.54 0.05 -7.51
C TYR A 25 2.61 -0.49 -6.53
N ASP A 26 3.86 -0.06 -6.69
CA ASP A 26 4.98 -0.48 -5.83
C ASP A 26 4.73 -0.11 -4.36
N ALA A 27 4.18 1.08 -4.10
CA ALA A 27 3.80 1.50 -2.76
C ALA A 27 2.74 0.57 -2.15
N LEU A 28 1.70 0.22 -2.90
CA LEU A 28 0.64 -0.69 -2.43
C LEU A 28 1.19 -2.09 -2.13
N VAL A 29 2.09 -2.61 -2.97
CA VAL A 29 2.71 -3.91 -2.78
C VAL A 29 3.56 -3.91 -1.50
N SER A 30 4.36 -2.85 -1.26
CA SER A 30 5.10 -2.68 -0.01
C SER A 30 4.19 -2.67 1.22
N VAL A 31 3.04 -1.97 1.12
CA VAL A 31 2.03 -1.93 2.20
C VAL A 31 1.50 -3.32 2.51
N ALA A 32 1.04 -4.03 1.48
CA ALA A 32 0.43 -5.34 1.64
C ALA A 32 1.44 -6.38 2.16
N PHE A 33 2.68 -6.33 1.69
CA PHE A 33 3.75 -7.21 2.14
C PHE A 33 4.05 -6.99 3.63
N ASN A 34 4.12 -5.73 4.05
CA ASN A 34 4.41 -5.38 5.44
C ASN A 34 3.25 -5.67 6.41
N CYS A 35 1.99 -5.57 5.95
CA CYS A 35 0.82 -5.78 6.78
C CYS A 35 0.33 -7.24 6.90
N GLY A 36 0.94 -8.18 6.17
CA GLY A 36 0.49 -9.57 6.09
C GLY A 36 -0.80 -9.68 5.26
N ALA A 37 -0.64 -10.09 4.00
CA ALA A 37 -1.73 -10.44 3.10
C ALA A 37 -2.60 -11.60 3.65
N PHE A 38 -3.77 -11.78 3.03
CA PHE A 38 -4.89 -12.68 3.35
C PHE A 38 -6.09 -12.08 4.07
N ARG A 39 -5.93 -11.16 5.04
CA ARG A 39 -7.12 -10.54 5.69
C ARG A 39 -7.22 -9.01 5.61
N GLY A 40 -6.23 -8.32 5.04
CA GLY A 40 -6.17 -6.86 5.07
C GLY A 40 -6.46 -6.11 3.79
N SER A 41 -5.97 -6.62 2.67
CA SER A 41 -5.89 -5.81 1.45
C SER A 41 -7.24 -5.45 0.84
N ASN A 42 -8.36 -6.00 1.33
CA ASN A 42 -9.70 -5.62 0.88
C ASN A 42 -9.98 -4.13 1.05
N ALA A 43 -9.65 -3.56 2.21
CA ALA A 43 -9.88 -2.13 2.45
C ALA A 43 -8.99 -1.26 1.55
N LEU A 44 -7.77 -1.72 1.29
CA LEU A 44 -6.82 -1.03 0.42
C LEU A 44 -7.27 -1.09 -1.06
N ILE A 45 -7.68 -2.26 -1.54
CA ILE A 45 -8.26 -2.44 -2.88
C ILE A 45 -9.54 -1.62 -3.03
N ALA A 46 -10.45 -1.67 -2.05
CA ALA A 46 -11.71 -0.91 -2.09
C ALA A 46 -11.45 0.60 -2.11
N GLN A 47 -10.48 1.08 -1.33
CA GLN A 47 -10.13 2.50 -1.32
C GLN A 47 -9.53 2.93 -2.66
N ILE A 48 -8.63 2.14 -3.25
CA ILE A 48 -8.08 2.44 -4.59
C ILE A 48 -9.22 2.49 -5.60
N ASN A 49 -10.01 1.42 -5.69
CA ASN A 49 -11.12 1.26 -6.62
C ASN A 49 -12.23 2.32 -6.46
N SER A 50 -12.25 3.08 -5.36
CA SER A 50 -13.16 4.22 -5.19
C SER A 50 -12.81 5.42 -6.08
N GLY A 51 -11.61 5.46 -6.66
CA GLY A 51 -11.12 6.58 -7.48
C GLY A 51 -10.63 7.78 -6.67
N GLU A 52 -10.74 7.74 -5.34
CA GLU A 52 -10.36 8.83 -4.43
C GLU A 52 -8.84 8.82 -4.13
N HIS A 53 -8.00 8.90 -5.17
CA HIS A 53 -6.53 8.82 -5.04
C HIS A 53 -5.96 9.89 -4.11
N GLY A 54 -6.56 11.10 -4.09
CA GLY A 54 -6.15 12.19 -3.19
C GLY A 54 -6.34 11.88 -1.69
N LYS A 55 -7.14 10.88 -1.33
CA LYS A 55 -7.33 10.44 0.06
C LYS A 55 -6.43 9.27 0.44
N MET A 56 -5.66 8.71 -0.52
CA MET A 56 -4.82 7.55 -0.25
C MET A 56 -3.68 7.85 0.71
N PHE A 57 -3.13 9.06 0.66
CA PHE A 57 -2.06 9.46 1.58
C PHE A 57 -2.50 9.32 3.04
N ASP A 58 -3.59 9.98 3.41
CA ASP A 58 -4.15 9.95 4.77
C ASP A 58 -4.63 8.54 5.17
N PHE A 59 -5.22 7.81 4.21
CA PHE A 59 -5.63 6.43 4.44
C PHE A 59 -4.43 5.54 4.81
N LEU A 60 -3.34 5.59 4.03
CA LEU A 60 -2.15 4.79 4.27
C LEU A 60 -1.46 5.14 5.60
N LEU A 61 -1.52 6.41 6.02
CA LEU A 61 -0.99 6.89 7.32
C LEU A 61 -1.75 6.36 8.55
N SER A 62 -2.95 5.79 8.38
CA SER A 62 -3.71 5.18 9.47
C SER A 62 -3.86 3.67 9.31
N TYR A 63 -3.57 3.16 8.11
CA TYR A 63 -3.82 1.78 7.74
C TYR A 63 -2.95 0.78 8.53
N ARG A 64 -3.61 0.00 9.39
CA ARG A 64 -3.04 -1.16 10.11
C ARG A 64 -1.77 -0.87 10.92
N ILE A 65 -1.62 0.35 11.41
CA ILE A 65 -0.47 0.75 12.24
C ILE A 65 -0.65 0.32 13.70
N GLY A 66 -1.86 0.46 14.24
CA GLY A 66 -2.09 0.37 15.69
C GLY A 66 -1.19 1.34 16.47
N ASN A 67 -0.60 0.87 17.57
CA ASN A 67 0.30 1.67 18.43
C ASN A 67 1.79 1.53 18.07
N ASN A 68 2.14 0.95 16.92
CA ASN A 68 3.54 0.68 16.56
C ASN A 68 4.22 1.89 15.90
N ALA A 69 5.08 2.59 16.65
CA ALA A 69 5.80 3.77 16.17
C ALA A 69 6.72 3.50 14.96
N LYS A 70 7.31 2.29 14.85
CA LYS A 70 8.15 1.92 13.69
C LYS A 70 7.32 1.79 12.42
N LEU A 71 6.08 1.29 12.53
CA LEU A 71 5.15 1.20 11.39
C LEU A 71 4.66 2.57 10.93
N LYS A 72 4.52 3.56 11.83
CA LYS A 72 4.16 4.94 11.45
C LYS A 72 5.16 5.55 10.47
N ARG A 73 6.45 5.47 10.78
CA ARG A 73 7.50 5.98 9.90
C ARG A 73 7.48 5.29 8.54
N ARG A 74 7.26 3.96 8.53
CA ARG A 74 7.21 3.18 7.29
C ARG A 74 5.98 3.55 6.43
N ARG A 75 4.79 3.60 7.04
CA ARG A 75 3.55 4.04 6.35
C ARG A 75 3.70 5.41 5.73
N PHE A 76 4.38 6.34 6.41
CA PHE A 76 4.65 7.66 5.85
C PHE A 76 5.51 7.60 4.59
N GLN A 77 6.58 6.78 4.58
CA GLN A 77 7.41 6.61 3.39
C GLN A 77 6.64 5.99 2.22
N GLU A 78 5.78 5.00 2.49
CA GLU A 78 4.95 4.37 1.45
C GLU A 78 3.84 5.28 0.95
N ALA A 79 3.21 6.08 1.83
CA ALA A 79 2.24 7.10 1.43
C ALA A 79 2.90 8.18 0.58
N ARG A 80 4.11 8.63 0.96
CA ARG A 80 4.90 9.57 0.17
C ARG A 80 5.30 9.01 -1.19
N LEU A 81 5.72 7.74 -1.25
CA LEU A 81 6.01 7.06 -2.52
C LEU A 81 4.76 7.02 -3.40
N PHE A 82 3.61 6.68 -2.83
CA PHE A 82 2.33 6.63 -3.53
C PHE A 82 1.95 8.00 -4.13
N GLU A 83 2.13 9.09 -3.39
CA GLU A 83 1.71 10.42 -3.85
C GLU A 83 2.73 11.08 -4.79
N THR A 84 4.02 10.91 -4.52
CA THR A 84 5.09 11.70 -5.17
C THR A 84 5.97 10.91 -6.12
N GLY A 85 5.94 9.57 -6.06
CA GLY A 85 6.86 8.71 -6.80
C GLY A 85 8.31 8.75 -6.31
N ILE A 86 8.59 9.45 -5.19
CA ILE A 86 9.96 9.58 -4.66
C ILE A 86 10.28 8.37 -3.78
N TYR A 87 11.19 7.51 -4.26
CA TYR A 87 11.76 6.42 -3.48
C TYR A 87 12.76 7.00 -2.47
N ASP A 88 12.27 7.34 -1.28
CA ASP A 88 13.11 7.84 -0.20
C ASP A 88 13.85 6.68 0.47
N ALA A 89 14.98 6.29 -0.14
CA ALA A 89 15.85 5.22 0.32
C ALA A 89 17.02 5.74 1.17
N THR A 90 16.88 6.88 1.84
CA THR A 90 17.90 7.32 2.82
C THR A 90 18.01 6.27 3.93
N HIS A 91 19.10 5.50 3.84
CA HIS A 91 19.56 4.48 4.78
C HIS A 91 19.86 5.05 6.16
#